data_AF-A0A2H0MQH1-F1
#
_entry.id   AF-A0A2H0MQH1-F1
#
_cell.length_a   1.000
_cell.length_b   1.000
_cell.length_c   1.000
_cell.angle_alpha   90.00
_cell.angle_beta   90.00
_cell.angle_gamma   90.00
#
_symmetry.space_group_name_H-M   'P 1'
#
loop_
_entity.id
_entity.type
_entity.pdbx_description
1 polymer ?
#
loop_
_entity_poly.entity_id
_entity_poly.type
_entity_poly.pdbx_seq_one_letter_code
_entity_poly.pdbx_strand_id
1 'polypeptide(L)'
;MKNKIVFTFSLLFLLMLSACKIDFTGKISLSDMAQLASNPGQELTTTGSIKLQMASVSACEEDKENISAQLNQFFLEFEPKTCENIQMESYLTGTIKIPVLSSNIGWERKTASVFALRVQYSKKIGGIDLDLLLNQGQFKKLSSHLGNNFFKQLDLKESALTLEIINDQQGPRLLLASDVFLNDDPVIGEEAFQIDVRETAKVGLSDVKREHLSRFGWSPVLSLVTGI
;
A
#
# COMPACT_ATOMS: atom_id res chain seq x y z
N MET A 1 25.23 -43.61 -1.50
CA MET A 1 24.82 -42.70 -2.61
C MET A 1 23.33 -42.33 -2.60
N LYS A 2 22.39 -43.22 -2.25
CA LYS A 2 20.95 -42.89 -2.16
C LYS A 2 20.62 -41.73 -1.20
N ASN A 3 21.29 -41.64 -0.04
CA ASN A 3 21.03 -40.56 0.93
C ASN A 3 21.50 -39.18 0.47
N LYS A 4 22.48 -39.10 -0.46
CA LYS A 4 22.93 -37.81 -1.01
C LYS A 4 21.88 -37.23 -1.96
N ILE A 5 21.24 -38.06 -2.78
CA ILE A 5 20.21 -37.63 -3.75
C ILE A 5 18.96 -37.09 -3.02
N VAL A 6 18.53 -37.75 -1.93
CA VAL A 6 17.39 -37.28 -1.12
C VAL A 6 17.69 -35.93 -0.45
N PHE A 7 18.92 -35.73 0.02
CA PHE A 7 19.33 -34.46 0.63
C PHE A 7 19.40 -33.31 -0.40
N THR A 8 19.89 -33.58 -1.61
CA THR A 8 19.93 -32.57 -2.69
C THR A 8 18.52 -32.19 -3.16
N PHE A 9 17.59 -33.15 -3.23
CA PHE A 9 16.20 -32.89 -3.63
C PHE A 9 15.43 -32.08 -2.57
N SER A 10 15.69 -32.34 -1.29
CA SER A 10 15.09 -31.58 -0.19
C SER A 10 15.60 -30.13 -0.13
N LEU A 11 16.88 -29.89 -0.44
CA LEU A 11 17.47 -28.56 -0.46
C LEU A 11 16.99 -27.71 -1.65
N LEU A 12 16.76 -28.34 -2.81
CA LEU A 12 16.25 -27.67 -4.01
C LEU A 12 14.78 -27.23 -3.85
N PHE A 13 13.98 -27.98 -3.07
CA PHE A 13 12.58 -27.65 -2.81
C PHE A 13 12.43 -26.47 -1.83
N LEU A 14 13.38 -26.28 -0.92
CA LEU A 14 13.39 -25.16 0.04
C LEU A 14 13.63 -23.79 -0.62
N LEU A 15 14.29 -23.75 -1.78
CA LEU A 15 14.59 -22.51 -2.51
C LEU A 15 13.40 -21.96 -3.33
N MET A 16 12.32 -22.74 -3.48
CA MET A 16 11.14 -22.37 -4.27
C MET A 16 10.05 -21.65 -3.46
N LEU A 17 10.28 -21.35 -2.17
CA LEU A 17 9.23 -20.86 -1.25
C LEU A 17 9.24 -19.35 -0.99
N SER A 18 10.01 -18.55 -1.73
CA SER A 18 9.97 -17.09 -1.55
C SER A 18 8.74 -16.47 -2.25
N ALA A 19 7.75 -16.06 -1.46
CA ALA A 19 6.71 -15.15 -1.93
C ALA A 19 7.34 -13.81 -2.33
N CYS A 20 6.78 -13.15 -3.35
CA CYS A 20 7.16 -11.80 -3.73
C CYS A 20 6.39 -10.82 -2.85
N LYS A 21 7.07 -9.80 -2.31
CA LYS A 21 6.38 -8.69 -1.64
C LYS A 21 6.20 -7.51 -2.59
N ILE A 22 5.11 -6.79 -2.36
CA ILE A 22 4.82 -5.51 -3.01
C ILE A 22 4.69 -4.42 -1.95
N ASP A 23 5.69 -3.57 -1.84
CA ASP A 23 5.60 -2.44 -0.93
C ASP A 23 4.79 -1.33 -1.57
N PHE A 24 3.90 -0.74 -0.81
CA PHE A 24 3.04 0.36 -1.22
C PHE A 24 3.23 1.55 -0.29
N THR A 25 3.39 2.73 -0.88
CA THR A 25 3.40 3.99 -0.17
C THR A 25 2.43 4.95 -0.85
N GLY A 26 1.30 5.23 -0.21
CA GLY A 26 0.36 6.26 -0.67
C GLY A 26 0.64 7.60 -0.01
N LYS A 27 0.29 8.70 -0.68
CA LYS A 27 0.37 10.05 -0.09
C LYS A 27 -1.02 10.65 -0.01
N ILE A 28 -1.32 11.45 1.00
CA ILE A 28 -2.55 12.24 1.05
C ILE A 28 -2.34 13.51 1.87
N SER A 29 -2.86 14.63 1.38
CA SER A 29 -2.83 15.89 2.13
C SER A 29 -4.04 16.02 3.05
N LEU A 30 -3.89 16.76 4.15
CA LEU A 30 -5.02 17.05 5.03
C LEU A 30 -6.09 17.91 4.34
N SER A 31 -5.71 18.77 3.39
CA SER A 31 -6.66 19.49 2.54
C SER A 31 -7.50 18.56 1.66
N ASP A 32 -6.90 17.56 1.01
CA ASP A 32 -7.64 16.57 0.21
C ASP A 32 -8.63 15.81 1.08
N MET A 33 -8.22 15.44 2.30
CA MET A 33 -9.09 14.78 3.27
C MET A 33 -10.30 15.67 3.62
N ALA A 34 -10.06 16.92 3.97
CA ALA A 34 -11.11 17.87 4.32
C ALA A 34 -12.06 18.16 3.14
N GLN A 35 -11.51 18.30 1.93
CA GLN A 35 -12.27 18.53 0.72
C GLN A 35 -13.22 17.37 0.41
N LEU A 36 -12.71 16.15 0.46
CA LEU A 36 -13.49 14.96 0.13
C LEU A 36 -14.52 14.62 1.21
N ALA A 37 -14.19 14.82 2.49
CA ALA A 37 -15.15 14.66 3.58
C ALA A 37 -16.33 15.64 3.42
N SER A 38 -16.05 16.89 3.04
CA SER A 38 -17.07 17.94 2.87
C SER A 38 -17.88 17.80 1.58
N ASN A 39 -17.33 17.17 0.54
CA ASN A 39 -17.97 16.99 -0.76
C ASN A 39 -18.00 15.51 -1.17
N PRO A 40 -18.85 14.69 -0.53
CA PRO A 40 -18.96 13.26 -0.82
C PRO A 40 -19.58 13.05 -2.21
N GLY A 41 -18.72 12.99 -3.23
CA GLY A 41 -19.12 12.93 -4.64
C GLY A 41 -18.05 13.47 -5.57
N GLN A 42 -17.10 14.25 -5.06
CA GLN A 42 -15.91 14.64 -5.79
C GLN A 42 -15.01 13.42 -6.02
N GLU A 43 -14.51 13.27 -7.25
CA GLU A 43 -13.45 12.33 -7.56
C GLU A 43 -12.10 12.99 -7.32
N LEU A 44 -11.27 12.36 -6.48
CA LEU A 44 -9.93 12.82 -6.20
C LEU A 44 -8.94 11.68 -6.47
N THR A 45 -7.78 12.04 -6.98
CA THR A 45 -6.66 11.12 -7.12
C THR A 45 -5.46 11.73 -6.42
N THR A 46 -4.70 10.88 -5.75
CA THR A 46 -3.42 11.22 -5.16
C THR A 46 -2.32 10.37 -5.78
N THR A 47 -1.08 10.58 -5.36
CA THR A 47 0.08 9.84 -5.83
C THR A 47 0.55 8.83 -4.78
N GLY A 48 1.21 7.79 -5.27
CA GLY A 48 1.94 6.87 -4.43
C GLY A 48 3.08 6.24 -5.21
N SER A 49 3.77 5.33 -4.54
CA SER A 49 4.81 4.50 -5.11
C SER A 49 4.59 3.05 -4.76
N ILE A 50 5.01 2.18 -5.66
CA ILE A 50 5.13 0.75 -5.41
C ILE A 50 6.59 0.31 -5.57
N LYS A 51 6.97 -0.69 -4.78
CA LYS A 51 8.21 -1.45 -4.99
C LYS A 51 7.83 -2.91 -5.16
N LEU A 52 8.04 -3.43 -6.36
CA LEU A 52 7.79 -4.82 -6.69
C LEU A 52 9.11 -5.58 -6.63
N GLN A 53 9.17 -6.63 -5.81
CA GLN A 53 10.37 -7.45 -5.71
C GLN A 53 10.61 -8.25 -6.99
N MET A 54 11.84 -8.19 -7.50
CA MET A 54 12.30 -8.81 -8.74
C MET A 54 13.34 -9.90 -8.46
N ALA A 55 13.55 -10.78 -9.44
CA ALA A 55 14.57 -11.83 -9.34
C ALA A 55 15.99 -11.25 -9.34
N SER A 56 16.24 -10.23 -10.16
CA SER A 56 17.50 -9.48 -10.21
C SER A 56 17.28 -8.11 -10.84
N VAL A 57 18.24 -7.19 -10.65
CA VAL A 57 18.25 -5.89 -11.36
C VAL A 57 18.41 -6.07 -12.87
N SER A 58 19.22 -7.02 -13.33
CA SER A 58 19.43 -7.25 -14.77
C SER A 58 18.14 -7.69 -15.48
N ALA A 59 17.42 -8.66 -14.91
CA ALA A 59 16.15 -9.11 -15.45
C ALA A 59 15.08 -8.01 -15.40
N CYS A 60 15.11 -7.19 -14.34
CA CYS A 60 14.23 -6.03 -14.22
C CYS A 60 14.48 -5.01 -15.33
N GLU A 61 15.73 -4.65 -15.63
CA GLU A 61 16.04 -3.66 -16.67
C GLU A 61 15.76 -4.21 -18.08
N GLU A 62 16.02 -5.49 -18.33
CA GLU A 62 15.71 -6.14 -19.62
C GLU A 62 14.21 -6.15 -19.92
N ASP A 63 13.36 -6.45 -18.93
CA ASP A 63 11.91 -6.59 -19.09
C ASP A 63 11.11 -5.36 -18.62
N LYS A 64 11.78 -4.27 -18.24
CA LYS A 64 11.19 -3.12 -17.54
C LYS A 64 9.93 -2.59 -18.22
N GLU A 65 9.99 -2.37 -19.53
CA GLU A 65 8.87 -1.82 -20.31
C GLU A 65 7.69 -2.79 -20.35
N ASN A 66 7.95 -4.09 -20.55
CA ASN A 66 6.92 -5.12 -20.59
C ASN A 66 6.23 -5.28 -19.22
N ILE A 67 7.01 -5.37 -18.14
CA ILE A 67 6.48 -5.41 -16.77
C ILE A 67 5.62 -4.17 -16.51
N SER A 68 6.10 -3.00 -16.90
CA SER A 68 5.40 -1.73 -16.69
C SER A 68 4.07 -1.65 -17.46
N ALA A 69 4.04 -2.11 -18.70
CA ALA A 69 2.81 -2.19 -19.49
C ALA A 69 1.77 -3.13 -18.84
N GLN A 70 2.24 -4.23 -18.25
CA GLN A 70 1.37 -5.17 -17.54
C GLN A 70 0.85 -4.59 -16.22
N LEU A 71 1.69 -3.87 -15.46
CA LEU A 71 1.32 -3.25 -14.19
C LEU A 71 0.26 -2.15 -14.36
N ASN A 72 0.21 -1.47 -15.51
CA ASN A 72 -0.84 -0.50 -15.84
C ASN A 72 -2.26 -1.10 -15.92
N GLN A 73 -2.40 -2.43 -15.95
CA GLN A 73 -3.71 -3.10 -15.86
C GLN A 73 -4.25 -3.13 -14.43
N PHE A 74 -3.39 -2.94 -13.43
CA PHE A 74 -3.68 -3.10 -12.01
C PHE A 74 -3.50 -1.81 -11.20
N PHE A 75 -2.79 -0.83 -11.77
CA PHE A 75 -2.52 0.46 -11.15
C PHE A 75 -2.84 1.59 -12.12
N LEU A 76 -3.42 2.68 -11.62
CA LEU A 76 -3.68 3.85 -12.45
C LEU A 76 -2.37 4.58 -12.73
N GLU A 77 -2.07 4.80 -14.01
CA GLU A 77 -0.90 5.58 -14.46
C GLU A 77 0.40 5.10 -13.80
N PHE A 78 0.70 3.80 -13.90
CA PHE A 78 1.96 3.26 -13.43
C PHE A 78 3.11 3.75 -14.31
N GLU A 79 4.03 4.48 -13.68
CA GLU A 79 5.26 4.95 -14.30
C GLU A 79 6.48 4.27 -13.64
N PRO A 80 7.25 3.45 -14.36
CA PRO A 80 8.46 2.87 -13.81
C PRO A 80 9.52 3.96 -13.54
N LYS A 81 10.27 3.81 -12.47
CA LYS A 81 11.41 4.69 -12.14
C LYS A 81 12.72 3.93 -12.29
N THR A 82 13.09 3.09 -11.32
CA THR A 82 14.39 2.43 -11.26
C THR A 82 14.26 0.93 -10.99
N CYS A 83 15.20 0.14 -11.53
CA CYS A 83 15.50 -1.17 -11.00
C CYS A 83 16.70 -1.04 -10.05
N GLU A 84 16.53 -1.39 -8.78
CA GLU A 84 17.57 -1.15 -7.77
C GLU A 84 17.68 -2.30 -6.77
N ASN A 85 18.84 -2.38 -6.12
CA ASN A 85 19.06 -3.29 -4.99
C ASN A 85 18.89 -2.54 -3.68
N ILE A 86 17.99 -3.02 -2.84
CA ILE A 86 17.77 -2.53 -1.48
C ILE A 86 17.94 -3.72 -0.54
N GLN A 87 18.89 -3.63 0.40
CA GLN A 87 19.08 -4.65 1.45
C GLN A 87 19.14 -6.09 0.91
N MET A 88 19.95 -6.31 -0.14
CA MET A 88 20.14 -7.60 -0.83
C MET A 88 18.96 -8.11 -1.67
N GLU A 89 17.88 -7.36 -1.78
CA GLU A 89 16.74 -7.68 -2.64
C GLU A 89 16.69 -6.71 -3.84
N SER A 90 16.30 -7.22 -5.01
CA SER A 90 16.12 -6.40 -6.20
C SER A 90 14.67 -5.96 -6.33
N TYR A 91 14.45 -4.71 -6.75
CA TYR A 91 13.12 -4.12 -6.89
C TYR A 91 12.96 -3.38 -8.21
N LEU A 92 11.76 -3.46 -8.78
CA LEU A 92 11.24 -2.44 -9.68
C LEU A 92 10.48 -1.42 -8.85
N THR A 93 10.91 -0.16 -8.90
CA THR A 93 10.18 0.95 -8.29
C THR A 93 9.37 1.70 -9.34
N GLY A 94 8.20 2.20 -8.95
CA GLY A 94 7.40 3.04 -9.83
C GLY A 94 6.41 3.89 -9.07
N THR A 95 5.93 4.94 -9.72
CA THR A 95 4.87 5.81 -9.19
C THR A 95 3.52 5.41 -9.76
N ILE A 96 2.47 5.61 -8.97
CA ILE A 96 1.08 5.32 -9.35
C ILE A 96 0.19 6.49 -8.95
N LYS A 97 -0.96 6.61 -9.61
CA LYS A 97 -2.11 7.33 -9.08
C LYS A 97 -2.98 6.40 -8.23
N ILE A 98 -3.51 6.96 -7.16
CA ILE A 98 -4.37 6.26 -6.19
C ILE A 98 -5.71 7.00 -6.14
N PRO A 99 -6.84 6.34 -6.40
CA PRO A 99 -8.14 6.96 -6.22
C PRO A 99 -8.44 7.18 -4.73
N VAL A 100 -8.98 8.34 -4.41
CA VAL A 100 -9.43 8.71 -3.07
C VAL A 100 -10.95 8.88 -3.11
N LEU A 101 -11.63 8.13 -2.24
CA LEU A 101 -13.07 7.87 -2.34
C LEU A 101 -13.79 8.28 -1.05
N SER A 102 -15.01 8.79 -1.18
CA SER A 102 -15.88 9.06 -0.03
C SER A 102 -16.61 7.82 0.50
N SER A 103 -16.56 6.71 -0.22
CA SER A 103 -17.25 5.45 0.13
C SER A 103 -16.50 4.23 -0.41
N ASN A 104 -16.57 3.13 0.34
CA ASN A 104 -16.07 1.82 -0.09
C ASN A 104 -17.15 0.98 -0.83
N ILE A 105 -18.35 1.51 -1.10
CA ILE A 105 -19.42 0.74 -1.73
C ILE A 105 -19.17 0.66 -3.25
N GLY A 106 -18.87 -0.54 -3.73
CA GLY A 106 -18.81 -0.86 -5.16
C GLY A 106 -17.66 -0.20 -5.93
N TRP A 107 -16.67 0.38 -5.25
CA TRP A 107 -15.51 1.04 -5.86
C TRP A 107 -14.66 0.08 -6.70
N GLU A 108 -14.58 -1.19 -6.30
CA GLU A 108 -13.82 -2.23 -6.98
C GLU A 108 -14.24 -2.45 -8.44
N ARG A 109 -15.49 -2.06 -8.79
CA ARG A 109 -16.02 -2.13 -10.17
C ARG A 109 -15.79 -0.85 -10.97
N LYS A 110 -15.44 0.26 -10.29
CA LYS A 110 -15.27 1.59 -10.90
C LYS A 110 -13.82 1.88 -11.28
N THR A 111 -12.87 1.13 -10.73
CA THR A 111 -11.45 1.31 -11.01
C THR A 111 -10.75 -0.03 -11.15
N ALA A 112 -9.72 -0.05 -12.00
CA ALA A 112 -8.79 -1.18 -12.10
C ALA A 112 -7.72 -1.16 -11.00
N SER A 113 -7.63 -0.09 -10.21
CA SER A 113 -6.64 0.06 -9.15
C SER A 113 -6.76 -1.01 -8.08
N VAL A 114 -5.62 -1.61 -7.71
CA VAL A 114 -5.51 -2.54 -6.58
C VAL A 114 -5.72 -1.84 -5.24
N PHE A 115 -5.21 -0.62 -5.09
CA PHE A 115 -5.34 0.17 -3.85
C PHE A 115 -6.20 1.42 -4.08
N ALA A 116 -6.92 1.83 -3.05
CA ALA A 116 -7.61 3.11 -2.98
C ALA A 116 -7.56 3.64 -1.54
N LEU A 117 -7.80 4.93 -1.35
CA LEU A 117 -8.00 5.52 -0.04
C LEU A 117 -9.48 5.82 0.16
N ARG A 118 -10.00 5.59 1.37
CA ARG A 118 -11.31 6.09 1.77
C ARG A 118 -11.13 7.22 2.75
N VAL A 119 -11.83 8.33 2.50
CA VAL A 119 -11.92 9.46 3.42
C VAL A 119 -13.38 9.74 3.69
N GLN A 120 -13.79 9.78 4.95
CA GLN A 120 -15.18 10.07 5.34
C GLN A 120 -15.23 10.77 6.69
N TYR A 121 -16.31 11.49 6.97
CA TYR A 121 -16.56 11.98 8.33
C TYR A 121 -16.64 10.83 9.33
N SER A 122 -15.91 10.98 10.43
CA SER A 122 -15.88 10.01 11.50
C SER A 122 -17.18 10.05 12.28
N LYS A 123 -17.84 8.89 12.36
CA LYS A 123 -19.04 8.71 13.19
C LYS A 123 -18.73 8.57 14.68
N LYS A 124 -17.45 8.38 15.04
CA LYS A 124 -17.03 8.08 16.41
C LYS A 124 -16.51 9.29 17.16
N ILE A 125 -15.64 10.08 16.52
CA ILE A 125 -14.84 11.11 17.21
C ILE A 125 -15.10 12.54 16.74
N GLY A 126 -16.03 12.77 15.80
CA GLY A 126 -16.25 14.10 15.23
C GLY A 126 -15.07 14.62 14.40
N GLY A 127 -14.48 13.73 13.60
CA GLY A 127 -13.27 13.95 12.81
C GLY A 127 -13.42 13.51 11.35
N ILE A 128 -12.31 13.19 10.70
CA ILE A 128 -12.26 12.58 9.37
C ILE A 128 -11.47 11.27 9.46
N ASP A 129 -12.11 10.15 9.14
CA ASP A 129 -11.45 8.83 9.09
C ASP A 129 -10.74 8.64 7.74
N LEU A 130 -9.55 8.03 7.78
CA LEU A 130 -8.78 7.59 6.63
C LEU A 130 -8.59 6.07 6.69
N ASP A 131 -8.98 5.37 5.63
CA ASP A 131 -8.77 3.93 5.48
C ASP A 131 -8.01 3.61 4.20
N LEU A 132 -7.20 2.55 4.25
CA LEU A 132 -6.67 1.91 3.05
C LEU A 132 -7.67 0.87 2.56
N LEU A 133 -7.97 0.88 1.27
CA LEU A 133 -8.82 -0.10 0.61
C LEU A 133 -7.99 -0.98 -0.33
N LEU A 134 -8.40 -2.24 -0.43
CA LEU A 134 -7.80 -3.25 -1.30
C LEU A 134 -8.88 -3.85 -2.20
N ASN A 135 -8.71 -3.74 -3.51
CA ASN A 135 -9.53 -4.45 -4.47
C ASN A 135 -9.04 -5.91 -4.50
N GLN A 136 -9.64 -6.76 -3.68
CA GLN A 136 -9.17 -8.14 -3.49
C GLN A 136 -9.19 -8.93 -4.81
N GLY A 137 -10.16 -8.64 -5.68
CA GLY A 137 -10.26 -9.25 -7.01
C GLY A 137 -9.08 -8.86 -7.91
N GLN A 138 -8.74 -7.57 -7.97
CA GLN A 138 -7.59 -7.11 -8.76
C GLN A 138 -6.27 -7.56 -8.14
N PHE A 139 -6.14 -7.56 -6.81
CA PHE A 139 -4.95 -8.07 -6.13
C PHE A 139 -4.72 -9.55 -6.45
N LYS A 140 -5.77 -10.38 -6.41
CA LYS A 140 -5.67 -11.80 -6.78
C LYS A 140 -5.23 -11.98 -8.24
N LYS A 141 -5.76 -11.16 -9.16
CA LYS A 141 -5.36 -11.18 -10.58
C LYS A 141 -3.91 -10.75 -10.75
N LEU A 142 -3.48 -9.68 -10.10
CA LEU A 142 -2.08 -9.23 -10.10
C LEU A 142 -1.16 -10.33 -9.54
N SER A 143 -1.48 -10.90 -8.39
CA SER A 143 -0.71 -11.99 -7.77
C SER A 143 -0.62 -13.22 -8.68
N SER A 144 -1.72 -13.59 -9.35
CA SER A 144 -1.74 -14.70 -10.31
C SER A 144 -0.93 -14.38 -11.57
N HIS A 145 -1.03 -13.15 -12.08
CA HIS A 145 -0.28 -12.68 -13.23
C HIS A 145 1.22 -12.69 -12.96
N LEU A 146 1.64 -12.20 -11.80
CA LEU A 146 3.04 -12.23 -11.39
C LEU A 146 3.53 -13.66 -11.12
N GLY A 147 2.69 -14.50 -10.52
CA GLY A 147 2.99 -15.92 -10.31
C GLY A 147 3.22 -16.69 -11.61
N ASN A 148 2.43 -16.41 -12.65
CA ASN A 148 2.54 -17.11 -13.93
C ASN A 148 3.72 -16.61 -14.79
N ASN A 149 4.05 -15.32 -14.72
CA ASN A 149 5.10 -14.74 -15.56
C ASN A 149 6.47 -14.67 -14.86
N PHE A 150 6.49 -14.61 -13.53
CA PHE A 150 7.71 -14.42 -12.74
C PHE A 150 7.88 -15.47 -11.62
N PHE A 151 7.06 -16.55 -11.64
CA PHE A 151 7.12 -17.70 -10.73
C PHE A 151 7.01 -17.37 -9.23
N LYS A 152 6.44 -16.22 -8.86
CA LYS A 152 6.25 -15.82 -7.46
C LYS A 152 4.87 -15.18 -7.25
N GLN A 153 4.14 -15.67 -6.25
CA GLN A 153 2.87 -15.07 -5.82
C GLN A 153 3.13 -13.89 -4.88
N LEU A 154 2.26 -12.89 -4.95
CA LEU A 154 2.26 -11.78 -4.00
C LEU A 154 1.59 -12.17 -2.68
N ASP A 155 2.21 -11.77 -1.57
CA ASP A 155 1.62 -11.84 -0.23
C ASP A 155 1.68 -10.47 0.45
N LEU A 156 0.52 -9.97 0.92
CA LEU A 156 0.44 -8.71 1.66
C LEU A 156 1.02 -8.79 3.07
N LYS A 157 1.18 -9.99 3.64
CA LYS A 157 1.75 -10.18 4.97
C LYS A 157 3.19 -9.68 5.02
N GLU A 158 3.95 -9.96 3.96
CA GLU A 158 5.36 -9.58 3.81
C GLU A 158 5.54 -8.18 3.17
N SER A 159 4.44 -7.55 2.73
CA SER A 159 4.44 -6.21 2.14
C SER A 159 4.47 -5.10 3.19
N ALA A 160 5.27 -4.06 2.97
CA ALA A 160 5.13 -2.80 3.69
C ALA A 160 4.00 -1.95 3.07
N LEU A 161 2.98 -1.62 3.86
CA LEU A 161 1.87 -0.75 3.45
C LEU A 161 1.89 0.53 4.28
N THR A 162 2.26 1.65 3.65
CA THR A 162 2.48 2.93 4.34
C THR A 162 1.65 4.04 3.71
N LEU A 163 1.14 4.97 4.51
CA LEU A 163 0.58 6.23 4.05
C LEU A 163 1.40 7.41 4.60
N GLU A 164 1.76 8.33 3.71
CA GLU A 164 2.36 9.62 4.04
C GLU A 164 1.26 10.68 4.12
N ILE A 165 1.07 11.24 5.32
CA ILE A 165 0.02 12.21 5.62
C ILE A 165 0.66 13.58 5.74
N ILE A 166 0.31 14.48 4.82
CA ILE A 166 0.97 15.78 4.68
C ILE A 166 0.08 16.85 5.30
N ASN A 167 0.58 17.55 6.33
CA ASN A 167 -0.10 18.72 6.86
C ASN A 167 0.24 19.96 6.01
N ASP A 168 -0.57 20.19 4.99
CA ASP A 168 -0.49 21.35 4.10
C ASP A 168 -1.36 22.54 4.59
N GLN A 169 -1.94 22.44 5.78
CA GLN A 169 -2.81 23.46 6.36
C GLN A 169 -2.02 24.49 7.21
N GLN A 170 -2.65 25.62 7.55
CA GLN A 170 -1.97 26.74 8.23
C GLN A 170 -1.71 26.54 9.74
N GLY A 171 -2.05 25.38 10.32
CA GLY A 171 -1.81 25.14 11.75
C GLY A 171 -1.56 23.67 12.06
N PRO A 172 -1.08 23.38 13.28
CA PRO A 172 -0.90 22.01 13.74
C PRO A 172 -2.25 21.28 13.73
N ARG A 173 -2.19 19.96 13.52
CA ARG A 173 -3.36 19.08 13.49
C ARG A 173 -3.13 17.87 14.36
N LEU A 174 -4.22 17.35 14.93
CA LEU A 174 -4.19 16.18 15.78
C LEU A 174 -4.69 14.97 14.99
N LEU A 175 -3.87 13.93 14.91
CA LEU A 175 -4.19 12.64 14.33
C LEU A 175 -4.36 11.62 15.45
N LEU A 176 -5.41 10.79 15.38
CA LEU A 176 -5.56 9.60 16.20
C LEU A 176 -5.17 8.38 15.37
N ALA A 177 -4.29 7.56 15.90
CA ALA A 177 -3.91 6.30 15.27
C ALA A 177 -3.84 5.18 16.31
N SER A 178 -4.14 3.95 15.88
CA SER A 178 -4.11 2.77 16.74
C SER A 178 -3.48 1.61 16.02
N ASP A 179 -2.60 0.87 16.68
CA ASP A 179 -2.02 -0.38 16.18
C ASP A 179 -1.35 -0.23 14.81
N VAL A 180 -0.49 0.79 14.69
CA VAL A 180 0.27 1.17 13.49
C VAL A 180 1.73 1.46 13.84
N PHE A 181 2.57 1.61 12.83
CA PHE A 181 3.89 2.23 12.97
C PHE A 181 3.81 3.69 12.54
N LEU A 182 4.05 4.63 13.45
CA LEU A 182 4.11 6.05 13.16
C LEU A 182 5.57 6.48 13.10
N ASN A 183 6.02 6.95 11.94
CA ASN A 183 7.42 7.32 11.69
C ASN A 183 8.40 6.23 12.13
N ASP A 184 8.08 4.98 11.79
CA ASP A 184 8.81 3.76 12.14
C ASP A 184 8.74 3.32 13.62
N ASP A 185 8.11 4.10 14.50
CA ASP A 185 7.88 3.74 15.90
C ASP A 185 6.51 3.05 16.10
N PRO A 186 6.43 1.96 16.88
CA PRO A 186 5.17 1.26 17.12
C PRO A 186 4.22 2.05 18.03
N VAL A 187 2.96 2.14 17.64
CA VAL A 187 1.84 2.70 18.41
C VAL A 187 0.88 1.58 18.77
N ILE A 188 0.61 1.39 20.07
CA ILE A 188 -0.23 0.30 20.58
C ILE A 188 -1.47 0.90 21.24
N GLY A 189 -2.66 0.52 20.78
CA GLY A 189 -3.89 1.19 21.17
C GLY A 189 -4.00 2.62 20.59
N GLU A 190 -5.09 3.31 20.92
CA GLU A 190 -5.39 4.63 20.34
C GLU A 190 -4.58 5.73 21.03
N GLU A 191 -3.76 6.42 20.26
CA GLU A 191 -2.94 7.53 20.70
C GLU A 191 -3.12 8.76 19.80
N ALA A 192 -2.92 9.94 20.37
CA ALA A 192 -3.06 11.23 19.71
C ALA A 192 -1.70 11.84 19.40
N PHE A 193 -1.52 12.28 18.16
CA PHE A 193 -0.24 12.81 17.66
C PHE A 193 -0.47 14.15 16.97
N GLN A 194 0.31 15.15 17.36
CA GLN A 194 0.32 16.43 16.65
C GLN A 194 1.24 16.32 15.44
N ILE A 195 0.77 16.82 14.30
CA ILE A 195 1.58 17.06 13.10
C ILE A 195 1.64 18.57 12.84
N ASP A 196 2.84 19.13 12.79
CA ASP A 196 3.01 20.57 12.58
C ASP A 196 2.87 20.95 11.11
N VAL A 197 2.81 22.25 10.84
CA VAL A 197 2.62 22.79 9.49
C VAL A 197 3.77 22.36 8.58
N ARG A 198 3.44 21.81 7.41
CA ARG A 198 4.35 21.26 6.37
C ARG A 198 5.08 19.99 6.78
N GLU A 199 4.73 19.39 7.92
CA GLU A 199 5.26 18.09 8.28
C GLU A 199 4.50 16.96 7.57
N THR A 200 5.18 15.81 7.51
CA THR A 200 4.63 14.57 6.97
C THR A 200 4.72 13.48 8.03
N ALA A 201 3.58 12.90 8.39
CA ALA A 201 3.53 11.69 9.23
C ALA A 201 3.52 10.46 8.34
N LYS A 202 4.40 9.48 8.61
CA LYS A 202 4.40 8.19 7.94
C LYS A 202 3.67 7.17 8.79
N VAL A 203 2.58 6.61 8.28
CA VAL A 203 1.77 5.62 9.00
C VAL A 203 1.84 4.28 8.27
N GLY A 204 2.63 3.36 8.81
CA GLY A 204 2.73 1.98 8.37
C GLY A 204 1.69 1.08 9.02
N LEU A 205 1.03 0.22 8.25
CA LEU A 205 0.10 -0.76 8.80
C LEU A 205 0.85 -1.88 9.52
N SER A 206 0.43 -2.18 10.74
CA SER A 206 0.86 -3.37 11.49
C SER A 206 0.41 -4.67 10.83
N ASP A 207 1.00 -5.79 11.22
CA ASP A 207 0.69 -7.12 10.69
C ASP A 207 -0.80 -7.46 10.84
N VAL A 208 -1.39 -7.10 11.98
CA VAL A 208 -2.82 -7.28 12.26
C VAL A 208 -3.67 -6.47 11.28
N LYS A 209 -3.28 -5.22 11.00
CA LYS A 209 -3.98 -4.35 10.05
C LYS A 209 -3.81 -4.79 8.60
N ARG A 210 -2.65 -5.34 8.22
CA ARG A 210 -2.43 -5.93 6.89
C ARG A 210 -3.26 -7.20 6.70
N GLU A 211 -3.34 -8.05 7.73
CA GLU A 211 -4.22 -9.23 7.70
C GLU A 211 -5.69 -8.84 7.60
N HIS A 212 -6.13 -7.82 8.34
CA HIS A 212 -7.48 -7.28 8.24
C HIS A 212 -7.77 -6.76 6.81
N LEU A 213 -6.85 -5.97 6.23
CA LEU A 213 -6.94 -5.51 4.85
C LEU A 213 -7.08 -6.68 3.87
N SER A 214 -6.24 -7.69 3.99
CA SER A 214 -6.23 -8.86 3.12
C SER A 214 -7.54 -9.66 3.20
N ARG A 215 -8.16 -9.74 4.38
CA ARG A 215 -9.40 -10.50 4.60
C ARG A 215 -10.64 -9.73 4.20
N PHE A 216 -10.71 -8.46 4.55
CA PHE A 216 -11.94 -7.68 4.47
C PHE A 216 -11.92 -6.60 3.38
N GLY A 217 -10.79 -6.40 2.69
CA GLY A 217 -10.66 -5.40 1.62
C GLY A 217 -10.52 -3.97 2.11
N TRP A 218 -10.43 -3.74 3.42
CA TRP A 218 -10.21 -2.42 4.00
C TRP A 218 -9.47 -2.51 5.35
N SER A 219 -8.79 -1.44 5.74
CA SER A 219 -8.17 -1.32 7.06
C SER A 219 -8.09 0.15 7.49
N PRO A 220 -8.49 0.48 8.74
CA PRO A 220 -8.41 1.85 9.22
C PRO A 220 -6.95 2.25 9.40
N VAL A 221 -6.57 3.44 8.93
CA VAL A 221 -5.21 3.95 9.10
C VAL A 221 -5.16 4.88 10.31
N LEU A 222 -5.92 5.98 10.24
CA LEU A 222 -5.98 7.02 11.26
C LEU A 222 -7.28 7.81 11.17
N SER A 223 -7.49 8.70 12.14
CA SER A 223 -8.53 9.72 12.08
C SER A 223 -7.94 11.11 12.36
N LEU A 224 -8.27 12.09 11.53
CA LEU A 224 -7.98 13.50 11.78
C LEU A 224 -9.05 14.06 12.73
N VAL A 225 -8.65 14.67 13.84
CA VAL A 225 -9.58 15.34 14.75
C VAL A 225 -9.96 16.70 14.18
N THR A 226 -11.26 16.94 14.00
CA THR A 226 -11.79 18.22 13.50
C THR A 226 -12.70 18.84 14.56
N GLY A 227 -12.12 19.58 15.50
CA GLY A 227 -12.88 20.24 16.57
C GLY A 227 -12.13 20.18 17.89
N ILE A 228 -11.52 21.31 18.24
CA ILE A 228 -11.27 21.74 19.61
C ILE A 228 -11.94 23.10 19.75
#